data_AF-A0A7V4WL20-F1
#
_entry.id   AF-A0A7V4WL20-F1
#
_cell.length_a   1.000
_cell.length_b   1.000
_cell.length_c   1.000
_cell.angle_alpha   90.00
_cell.angle_beta   90.00
_cell.angle_gamma   90.00
#
_symmetry.space_group_name_H-M   'P 1'
#
loop_
_entity.id
_entity.type
_entity.pdbx_description
1 polymer ?
#
loop_
_entity_poly.entity_id
_entity_poly.type
_entity_poly.pdbx_seq_one_letter_code
_entity_poly.pdbx_strand_id
1 'polypeptide(L)' 'VEVREQDLKVIRYKGTIIKGWMGKYRLTGKPELLTVALDAGLGAKNSQGFGCCEVVEES' A
#
# COMPACT_ATOMS: atom_id res chain seq x y z
N VAL A 1 -2.51 -9.65 -9.33
CA VAL A 1 -1.03 -9.58 -9.28
C VAL A 1 -0.58 -10.55 -8.22
N GLU A 2 0.45 -11.35 -8.50
CA GLU A 2 0.96 -12.34 -7.56
C GLU A 2 1.98 -11.69 -6.62
N VAL A 3 1.71 -11.72 -5.32
CA VAL A 3 2.61 -11.21 -4.28
C VAL A 3 3.67 -12.26 -3.99
N ARG A 4 4.94 -11.87 -4.03
CA ARG A 4 6.09 -12.74 -3.80
C ARG A 4 6.75 -12.44 -2.47
N GLU A 5 7.59 -13.36 -1.98
CA GLU A 5 8.30 -13.15 -0.71
C GLU A 5 9.23 -11.92 -0.74
N GLN A 6 9.83 -11.62 -1.91
CA GLN A 6 10.64 -10.42 -2.14
C GLN A 6 9.88 -9.09 -1.93
N ASP A 7 8.55 -9.12 -2.05
CA ASP A 7 7.67 -7.97 -1.89
C ASP A 7 7.44 -7.64 -0.42
N LEU A 8 7.63 -8.61 0.49
CA LEU A 8 7.51 -8.43 1.94
C LEU A 8 8.57 -7.44 2.43
N LYS A 9 8.11 -6.43 3.16
CA LYS A 9 8.93 -5.49 3.91
C LYS A 9 8.59 -5.60 5.40
N VAL A 10 9.61 -5.90 6.20
CA VAL A 10 9.52 -5.95 7.65
C VAL A 10 10.24 -4.73 8.20
N ILE A 11 9.50 -3.81 8.83
CA ILE A 11 10.01 -2.55 9.35
C ILE A 11 9.81 -2.52 10.86
N ARG A 12 10.85 -2.15 11.61
CA ARG A 12 10.74 -1.87 13.05
C ARG A 12 10.53 -0.37 13.23
N TYR A 13 9.35 0.02 13.68
CA TYR A 13 8.99 1.43 13.89
C TYR A 13 8.43 1.63 15.31
N LYS A 14 9.06 2.51 16.10
CA LYS A 14 8.67 2.84 17.48
C LYS A 14 8.37 1.61 18.35
N GLY A 15 9.29 0.65 18.35
CA GLY A 15 9.16 -0.60 19.12
C GLY A 15 8.17 -1.63 18.55
N THR A 16 7.42 -1.30 17.49
CA THR A 16 6.49 -2.19 16.81
C THR A 16 7.11 -2.79 15.56
N ILE A 17 6.92 -4.10 15.33
CA ILE A 17 7.21 -4.73 14.05
C ILE A 17 6.01 -4.55 13.13
N ILE A 18 6.24 -3.93 11.98
CA ILE A 18 5.26 -3.71 10.92
C ILE A 18 5.66 -4.58 9.73
N LYS A 19 4.73 -5.40 9.25
CA LYS A 19 4.89 -6.18 8.02
C LYS A 19 3.97 -5.59 6.96
N GLY A 20 4.52 -5.32 5.78
CA GLY A 20 3.77 -4.83 4.63
C GLY A 20 4.31 -5.42 3.34
N TRP A 21 3.60 -5.24 2.25
CA TRP A 21 4.01 -5.72 0.93
C TRP A 21 4.10 -4.55 -0.05
N MET A 22 5.17 -4.53 -0.83
CA MET A 22 5.41 -3.56 -1.90
C MET A 22 5.12 -4.22 -3.23
N GLY A 23 4.44 -3.53 -4.14
CA GLY A 23 4.21 -4.07 -5.47
C GLY A 23 3.20 -3.26 -6.26
N LYS A 24 2.97 -3.72 -7.50
CA LYS A 24 1.88 -3.22 -8.33
C LYS A 24 0.63 -4.03 -8.01
N TYR A 25 -0.51 -3.37 -7.84
CA TYR A 25 -1.77 -4.02 -7.52
C TYR A 25 -2.86 -3.51 -8.47
N ARG A 26 -3.82 -4.39 -8.77
CA ARG A 26 -5.06 -3.99 -9.45
C ARG A 26 -6.12 -3.79 -8.39
N LEU A 27 -6.55 -2.55 -8.21
CA LEU A 27 -7.63 -2.20 -7.31
C LEU A 27 -8.92 -2.01 -8.12
N THR A 28 -10.02 -2.53 -7.61
CA THR A 28 -11.36 -2.36 -8.18
C THR A 28 -12.30 -1.90 -7.08
N GLY A 29 -13.18 -0.96 -7.41
CA GLY A 29 -14.08 -0.36 -6.43
C GLY A 29 -14.81 0.84 -7.00
N LYS A 30 -15.64 1.46 -6.16
CA LYS A 30 -16.31 2.71 -6.52
C LYS A 30 -15.27 3.83 -6.66
N PRO A 31 -15.42 4.76 -7.63
CA PRO A 31 -14.46 5.84 -7.85
C PRO A 31 -14.11 6.62 -6.58
N GLU A 32 -15.10 6.91 -5.73
CA GLU A 32 -14.91 7.70 -4.52
C GLU A 32 -14.00 6.98 -3.50
N LEU A 33 -14.07 5.65 -3.43
CA LEU A 33 -13.19 4.85 -2.56
C LEU A 33 -11.77 4.76 -3.11
N LEU A 34 -11.63 4.71 -4.43
CA LEU A 34 -10.31 4.73 -5.09
C LEU A 34 -9.62 6.08 -4.88
N THR A 35 -10.37 7.19 -4.95
CA THR A 35 -9.86 8.52 -4.60
C THR A 35 -9.39 8.57 -3.14
N VAL A 36 -10.18 8.07 -2.20
CA VAL A 36 -9.77 8.00 -0.78
C VAL A 36 -8.47 7.20 -0.61
N ALA A 37 -8.32 6.08 -1.32
CA ALA A 37 -7.10 5.29 -1.26
C ALA A 37 -5.86 6.06 -1.78
N LEU A 38 -6.03 6.90 -2.81
CA LEU A 38 -4.95 7.74 -3.34
C LEU A 38 -4.61 8.90 -2.38
N ASP A 39 -5.61 9.54 -1.79
CA ASP A 39 -5.42 10.69 -0.93
C ASP A 39 -4.91 10.32 0.47
N ALA A 40 -5.46 9.25 1.05
CA ALA A 40 -5.17 8.84 2.42
C ALA A 40 -4.19 7.66 2.51
N GLY A 41 -3.93 6.96 1.41
CA GLY A 41 -3.19 5.70 1.39
C GLY A 41 -4.04 4.48 1.75
N LEU A 42 -3.53 3.30 1.40
CA LEU A 42 -4.16 2.02 1.64
C LEU A 42 -3.84 1.45 3.02
N GLY A 43 -4.81 0.77 3.62
CA GLY A 43 -4.62 0.02 4.86
C GLY A 43 -4.52 0.90 6.10
N ALA A 44 -3.50 0.67 6.91
CA ALA A 44 -3.33 1.31 8.22
C ALA A 44 -1.98 2.00 8.35
N LYS A 45 -1.84 2.81 9.41
CA LYS A 45 -0.61 3.56 9.75
C LYS A 45 -0.18 4.54 8.66
N ASN A 46 -1.13 5.10 7.91
CA ASN A 46 -0.83 6.03 6.81
C ASN A 46 -0.08 7.28 7.29
N SER A 47 -0.51 7.87 8.41
CA SER A 47 0.19 9.00 9.04
C SER A 47 1.59 8.66 9.57
N GLN A 48 1.99 7.38 9.58
CA GLN A 48 3.34 6.93 9.91
C GLN A 48 4.18 6.62 8.66
N GLY A 49 3.67 6.91 7.46
CA GLY A 49 4.38 6.75 6.18
C GLY A 49 4.13 5.42 5.46
N PHE A 50 3.04 4.70 5.77
CA PHE A 50 2.72 3.40 5.17
C PHE A 50 1.51 3.46 4.23
N GLY A 51 1.47 2.58 3.23
CA GLY A 51 0.30 2.41 2.37
C GLY A 51 0.10 3.50 1.31
N CYS A 52 1.03 4.44 1.16
CA CYS A 52 0.99 5.40 0.07
C CYS A 52 1.08 4.66 -1.28
N CYS A 53 0.23 5.03 -2.24
CA CYS A 53 0.17 4.40 -3.55
C CYS A 53 -0.11 5.45 -4.63
N GLU A 54 0.23 5.10 -5.87
CA GLU A 54 0.00 5.92 -7.04
C GLU A 54 -0.61 5.09 -8.17
N VAL A 55 -1.30 5.75 -9.09
CA VAL A 55 -1.75 5.12 -10.33
C VAL A 55 -0.52 4.91 -11.22
N VAL A 56 -0.28 3.66 -11.60
CA VAL A 56 0.81 3.30 -12.51
C VAL A 56 0.26 3.07 -13.91
N GLU A 57 0.90 3.63 -14.92
CA GLU A 57 0.59 3.28 -16.31
C GLU A 57 1.06 1.84 -16.59
N GLU A 58 0.25 1.08 -17.33
CA GLU A 58 0.68 -0.19 -17.92
C GLU A 58 1.54 0.16 -19.15
N SER A 59 2.82 -0.21 -19.10
CA SER A 59 3.78 -0.09 -20.22
C SER A 59 3.74 -1.32 -21.13
#